data_AF-A0A1F3BUH4-F1
#
_entry.id   AF-A0A1F3BUH4-F1
#
_cell.length_a   1.000
_cell.length_b   1.000
_cell.length_c   1.000
_cell.angle_alpha   90.00
_cell.angle_beta   90.00
_cell.angle_gamma   90.00
#
_symmetry.space_group_name_H-M   'P 1'
#
loop_
_entity.id
_entity.type
_entity.pdbx_description
1 polymer ?
#
loop_
_entity_poly.entity_id
_entity_poly.type
_entity_poly.pdbx_seq_one_letter_code
_entity_poly.pdbx_strand_id
1 'polypeptide(L)'
;MIPKKKLFHTLKIMYSRKIKCCVLSVFIAYFFINSSFSQNNYYEYTKVTTLDIHHYSGWYLSSLPEKQPVLFPESMLTDSIGFGFNRAKICWYSIDPLFLRNNSATPTHIKENPDFQSNHFVREIFEKEIFPDSEHPNNIPTNISVLNLAYYPQEKGPYNYDINQTTFSSGIDSNGLLLNPKSRWAGIMREIETPDFERASIKTIEFWLMDPFVYDTIHSGGEMYINLGDISEDILKDSWLSFENSPKDTTSIWGNVSTITPGLYIDNNNPYRFSDCGLDGFPDFSERQFFSYPNYINSKYSYLISILNSYGSQSLAYQNAIQDPSNDNYHHFRGSDYDQLHLGIIERYKKFNLLEGNSTSERIASILPDFEDINKNFELEVAENYFQYQIHIKPDSFIIGHNYIDDTISYNATFKNGTKNWLTWFHFTIPIESFQKRFGQISSFKKIKFIRIFLKNFEDSIIMRLATLDLVRKADYKYIIPNDIEANKLYIYPNPSNGNFTIYLSDIECHIIDLYNLDGQRIDIDNIKSTDSMGPKFINIKNLNKGIYIIKVISVDNKVFTSKILIL
;
A
#
# COMPACT_ATOMS: atom_id res chain seq x y z
N MET A 1 22.51 51.67 39.44
CA MET A 1 22.82 50.33 38.89
C MET A 1 22.52 50.34 37.40
N ILE A 2 23.50 49.91 36.60
CA ILE A 2 23.55 50.02 35.13
C ILE A 2 22.37 49.30 34.44
N PRO A 3 21.71 49.92 33.43
CA PRO A 3 20.62 49.28 32.67
C PRO A 3 20.86 49.15 31.14
N LYS A 4 20.17 48.16 30.54
CA LYS A 4 19.36 48.15 29.28
C LYS A 4 19.99 48.24 27.85
N LYS A 5 19.46 47.31 27.02
CA LYS A 5 18.82 47.44 25.67
C LYS A 5 19.63 47.68 24.36
N LYS A 6 19.33 46.80 23.39
CA LYS A 6 18.84 47.00 21.99
C LYS A 6 19.13 48.32 21.22
N LEU A 7 19.53 48.10 19.96
CA LEU A 7 19.22 48.78 18.68
C LEU A 7 20.02 50.01 18.18
N PHE A 8 20.29 49.96 16.86
CA PHE A 8 20.31 51.01 15.82
C PHE A 8 21.64 51.50 15.16
N HIS A 9 21.67 51.28 13.83
CA HIS A 9 22.02 52.18 12.72
C HIS A 9 23.47 52.48 12.26
N THR A 10 23.77 51.95 11.07
CA THR A 10 24.23 52.61 9.83
C THR A 10 25.09 53.88 9.90
N LEU A 11 26.30 53.80 9.32
CA LEU A 11 27.00 54.95 8.74
C LEU A 11 27.68 54.55 7.42
N LYS A 12 27.20 55.16 6.34
CA LYS A 12 27.74 55.20 4.97
C LYS A 12 28.25 56.64 4.76
N ILE A 13 29.10 56.86 3.74
CA ILE A 13 29.65 58.15 3.21
C ILE A 13 31.10 58.41 3.72
N MET A 14 32.18 58.65 2.95
CA MET A 14 32.38 59.10 1.56
C MET A 14 33.80 58.77 1.04
N TYR A 15 33.94 58.83 -0.29
CA TYR A 15 35.12 58.70 -1.15
C TYR A 15 36.35 59.58 -0.83
N SER A 16 37.56 59.07 -1.10
CA SER A 16 38.70 59.84 -1.63
C SER A 16 39.69 58.92 -2.39
N ARG A 17 40.42 59.51 -3.34
CA ARG A 17 41.00 58.93 -4.58
C ARG A 17 42.30 58.13 -4.44
N LYS A 18 42.41 57.10 -5.29
CA LYS A 18 43.55 56.62 -6.11
C LYS A 18 44.93 56.49 -5.46
N ILE A 19 45.37 55.24 -5.23
CA ILE A 19 46.64 54.70 -5.76
C ILE A 19 46.37 53.26 -6.26
N LYS A 20 46.87 52.97 -7.46
CA LYS A 20 46.78 51.69 -8.18
C LYS A 20 47.87 50.71 -7.70
N CYS A 21 47.51 49.43 -7.79
CA CYS A 21 48.35 48.24 -8.01
C CYS A 21 48.93 47.46 -6.81
N CYS A 22 48.66 46.15 -6.89
CA CYS A 22 49.28 45.00 -6.23
C CYS A 22 48.92 44.73 -4.75
N VAL A 23 48.05 43.73 -4.57
CA VAL A 23 48.24 42.48 -3.82
C VAL A 23 46.88 42.04 -3.28
N LEU A 24 46.27 41.14 -4.03
CA LEU A 24 45.16 40.29 -3.66
C LEU A 24 45.62 39.32 -2.55
N SER A 25 44.67 38.88 -1.71
CA SER A 25 44.75 37.74 -0.79
C SER A 25 45.65 37.83 0.45
N VAL A 26 45.20 38.54 1.50
CA VAL A 26 45.51 38.19 2.91
C VAL A 26 44.34 38.62 3.80
N PHE A 27 43.27 37.83 3.91
CA PHE A 27 42.28 37.96 5.00
C PHE A 27 41.41 36.70 5.13
N ILE A 28 42.02 35.51 5.15
CA ILE A 28 41.42 34.27 5.70
C ILE A 28 42.56 33.49 6.38
N ALA A 29 43.10 34.06 7.46
CA ALA A 29 44.13 33.41 8.26
C ALA A 29 44.00 33.85 9.72
N TYR A 30 42.79 33.76 10.27
CA TYR A 30 42.54 33.87 11.70
C TYR A 30 41.28 33.07 12.03
N PHE A 31 41.43 31.75 12.12
CA PHE A 31 40.70 30.83 13.01
C PHE A 31 41.18 29.39 12.75
N PHE A 32 42.47 29.14 13.01
CA PHE A 32 42.97 27.81 13.29
C PHE A 32 43.70 27.88 14.62
N ILE A 33 42.95 27.72 15.71
CA ILE A 33 43.49 27.44 17.04
C ILE A 33 42.80 26.19 17.56
N ASN A 34 43.60 25.13 17.66
CA ASN A 34 43.55 24.04 18.62
C ASN A 34 42.18 23.53 19.08
N SER A 35 41.75 22.43 18.46
CA SER A 35 41.10 21.35 19.19
C SER A 35 41.52 20.02 18.60
N SER A 36 42.55 19.40 19.18
CA SER A 36 42.83 17.98 19.04
C SER A 36 41.71 17.19 19.74
N PHE A 37 40.64 16.93 19.00
CA PHE A 37 39.68 15.88 19.33
C PHE A 37 39.72 14.86 18.20
N SER A 38 40.12 13.64 18.54
CA SER A 38 39.83 12.44 17.76
C SER A 38 38.30 12.26 17.77
N GLN A 39 37.63 12.85 16.79
CA GLN A 39 36.26 12.49 16.46
C GLN A 39 36.31 11.64 15.20
N ASN A 40 35.87 10.38 15.33
CA ASN A 40 35.52 9.56 14.19
C ASN A 40 34.53 10.37 13.32
N ASN A 41 34.91 10.72 12.10
CA ASN A 41 33.99 11.36 11.16
C ASN A 41 33.04 10.30 10.62
N TYR A 42 31.86 10.19 11.22
CA TYR A 42 30.77 9.36 10.70
C TYR A 42 30.05 10.12 9.59
N TYR A 43 29.88 9.50 8.43
CA TYR A 43 28.90 9.95 7.45
C TYR A 43 27.64 9.10 7.60
N GLU A 44 26.51 9.77 7.83
CA GLU A 44 25.19 9.16 7.85
C GLU A 44 24.52 9.41 6.49
N TYR A 45 24.11 8.34 5.81
CA TYR A 45 23.28 8.43 4.61
C TYR A 45 22.03 7.59 4.81
N THR A 46 20.87 8.18 4.55
CA THR A 46 19.58 7.51 4.61
C THR A 46 19.15 7.10 3.21
N LYS A 47 18.93 5.80 3.00
CA LYS A 47 18.28 5.28 1.79
C LYS A 47 16.80 5.08 2.07
N VAL A 48 15.96 5.64 1.21
CA VAL A 48 14.50 5.43 1.22
C VAL A 48 14.12 4.56 0.02
N THR A 49 13.36 3.51 0.27
CA THR A 49 12.80 2.63 -0.78
C THR A 49 11.40 2.21 -0.39
N THR A 50 10.51 2.02 -1.35
CA THR A 50 9.11 1.62 -1.10
C THR A 50 8.85 0.17 -1.48
N LEU A 51 7.86 -0.44 -0.85
CA LEU A 51 7.22 -1.67 -1.31
C LEU A 51 5.77 -1.36 -1.59
N ASP A 52 5.44 -1.43 -2.86
CA ASP A 52 4.09 -1.19 -3.32
C ASP A 52 3.18 -2.37 -2.97
N ILE A 53 2.06 -2.04 -2.32
CA ILE A 53 1.00 -2.97 -1.94
C ILE A 53 -0.40 -2.55 -2.45
N HIS A 54 -0.51 -1.59 -3.38
CA HIS A 54 -1.80 -1.07 -3.86
C HIS A 54 -2.51 -1.97 -4.89
N HIS A 55 -1.82 -2.91 -5.55
CA HIS A 55 -2.45 -3.76 -6.56
C HIS A 55 -3.65 -4.55 -6.02
N TYR A 56 -4.84 -4.35 -6.61
CA TYR A 56 -6.11 -4.91 -6.12
C TYR A 56 -6.11 -6.44 -6.00
N SER A 57 -5.41 -7.15 -6.90
CA SER A 57 -5.36 -8.61 -6.93
C SER A 57 -4.60 -9.24 -5.76
N GLY A 58 -3.83 -8.44 -5.01
CA GLY A 58 -3.17 -8.89 -3.79
C GLY A 58 -4.08 -8.86 -2.55
N TRP A 59 -5.30 -8.32 -2.67
CA TRP A 59 -6.23 -8.15 -1.57
C TRP A 59 -7.38 -9.15 -1.64
N TYR A 60 -7.79 -9.62 -0.47
CA TYR A 60 -8.87 -10.58 -0.25
C TYR A 60 -9.88 -10.00 0.73
N LEU A 61 -11.06 -10.60 0.81
CA LEU A 61 -12.03 -10.29 1.87
C LEU A 61 -11.39 -10.55 3.24
N SER A 62 -11.65 -9.69 4.23
CA SER A 62 -11.08 -9.88 5.57
C SER A 62 -12.00 -10.60 6.55
N SER A 63 -11.40 -11.36 7.46
CA SER A 63 -12.03 -11.77 8.72
C SER A 63 -12.41 -10.57 9.60
N LEU A 64 -13.40 -10.76 10.47
CA LEU A 64 -13.82 -9.76 11.46
C LEU A 64 -12.68 -9.47 12.45
N PRO A 65 -12.35 -8.19 12.72
CA PRO A 65 -11.39 -7.87 13.77
C PRO A 65 -11.85 -8.36 15.14
N GLU A 66 -11.08 -9.26 15.73
CA GLU A 66 -11.40 -9.82 17.04
C GLU A 66 -10.76 -9.05 18.20
N LYS A 67 -11.12 -9.40 19.43
CA LYS A 67 -10.59 -8.81 20.68
C LYS A 67 -10.97 -7.33 20.88
N GLN A 68 -12.00 -6.83 20.17
CA GLN A 68 -12.51 -5.48 20.32
C GLN A 68 -14.03 -5.45 20.55
N PRO A 69 -14.55 -6.01 21.65
CA PRO A 69 -16.00 -6.21 21.84
C PRO A 69 -16.82 -4.91 21.86
N VAL A 70 -16.17 -3.74 22.03
CA VAL A 70 -16.81 -2.43 21.92
C VAL A 70 -17.08 -2.04 20.46
N LEU A 71 -16.18 -2.38 19.53
CA LEU A 71 -16.34 -2.09 18.10
C LEU A 71 -17.04 -3.24 17.36
N PHE A 72 -16.78 -4.48 17.80
CA PHE A 72 -17.25 -5.72 17.19
C PHE A 72 -17.79 -6.65 18.29
N PRO A 73 -18.98 -6.38 18.84
CA PRO A 73 -19.58 -7.21 19.87
C PRO A 73 -19.80 -8.67 19.43
N GLU A 74 -20.00 -8.91 18.13
CA GLU A 74 -20.14 -10.22 17.50
C GLU A 74 -18.83 -11.01 17.40
N SER A 75 -17.67 -10.38 17.68
CA SER A 75 -16.35 -11.03 17.54
C SER A 75 -16.07 -12.13 18.56
N MET A 76 -16.95 -12.33 19.54
CA MET A 76 -16.85 -13.41 20.54
C MET A 76 -17.55 -14.69 20.08
N LEU A 77 -18.26 -14.65 18.94
CA LEU A 77 -18.94 -15.80 18.39
C LEU A 77 -17.94 -16.71 17.66
N THR A 78 -18.19 -18.02 17.69
CA THR A 78 -17.40 -19.04 17.01
C THR A 78 -18.35 -20.12 16.53
N ASP A 79 -18.15 -20.65 15.32
CA ASP A 79 -19.08 -21.56 14.65
C ASP A 79 -20.52 -20.98 14.68
N SER A 80 -20.64 -19.69 14.36
CA SER A 80 -21.91 -18.97 14.34
C SER A 80 -21.99 -17.97 13.20
N ILE A 81 -23.04 -18.09 12.38
CA ILE A 81 -23.37 -17.13 11.32
C ILE A 81 -23.54 -15.68 11.82
N GLY A 82 -23.82 -15.50 13.12
CA GLY A 82 -23.93 -14.18 13.75
C GLY A 82 -22.66 -13.34 13.61
N PHE A 83 -21.50 -14.00 13.44
CA PHE A 83 -20.21 -13.37 13.21
C PHE A 83 -20.18 -12.51 11.93
N GLY A 84 -21.02 -12.84 10.94
CA GLY A 84 -21.12 -12.11 9.66
C GLY A 84 -22.17 -11.00 9.63
N PHE A 85 -23.02 -10.84 10.66
CA PHE A 85 -24.24 -10.02 10.57
C PHE A 85 -23.98 -8.54 10.28
N ASN A 86 -22.87 -7.98 10.75
CA ASN A 86 -22.54 -6.58 10.50
C ASN A 86 -21.65 -6.35 9.26
N ARG A 87 -21.34 -7.40 8.49
CA ARG A 87 -20.52 -7.28 7.27
C ARG A 87 -21.33 -6.62 6.16
N ALA A 88 -21.00 -5.37 5.86
CA ALA A 88 -21.54 -4.62 4.74
C ALA A 88 -20.73 -4.88 3.45
N LYS A 89 -21.21 -4.33 2.34
CA LYS A 89 -20.60 -4.49 1.04
C LYS A 89 -19.34 -3.62 0.90
N ILE A 90 -18.25 -4.23 0.47
CA ILE A 90 -17.02 -3.55 0.04
C ILE A 90 -16.56 -4.11 -1.29
N CYS A 91 -16.00 -3.25 -2.13
CA CYS A 91 -15.44 -3.61 -3.42
C CYS A 91 -14.05 -2.97 -3.54
N TRP A 92 -13.08 -3.72 -4.06
CA TRP A 92 -11.72 -3.26 -4.29
C TRP A 92 -11.29 -3.60 -5.71
N TYR A 93 -10.99 -2.58 -6.52
CA TYR A 93 -10.76 -2.78 -7.94
C TYR A 93 -9.90 -1.67 -8.56
N SER A 94 -9.33 -1.97 -9.73
CA SER A 94 -8.80 -0.95 -10.64
C SER A 94 -9.70 -0.89 -11.87
N ILE A 95 -10.03 0.32 -12.32
CA ILE A 95 -10.89 0.50 -13.50
C ILE A 95 -10.11 0.11 -14.75
N ASP A 96 -10.67 -0.83 -15.51
CA ASP A 96 -10.05 -1.30 -16.75
C ASP A 96 -10.03 -0.15 -17.77
N PRO A 97 -8.85 0.19 -18.35
CA PRO A 97 -8.72 1.26 -19.32
C PRO A 97 -9.63 1.11 -20.56
N LEU A 98 -10.15 -0.10 -20.85
CA LEU A 98 -11.16 -0.30 -21.88
C LEU A 98 -12.35 0.64 -21.69
N PHE A 99 -12.75 0.93 -20.46
CA PHE A 99 -13.90 1.79 -20.19
C PHE A 99 -13.63 3.27 -20.44
N LEU A 100 -12.37 3.67 -20.59
CA LEU A 100 -11.94 5.08 -20.59
C LEU A 100 -11.36 5.50 -21.96
N ARG A 101 -10.89 4.53 -22.75
CA ARG A 101 -10.18 4.75 -24.02
C ARG A 101 -11.06 4.62 -25.29
N ASN A 102 -12.34 4.30 -25.17
CA ASN A 102 -13.31 4.21 -26.28
C ASN A 102 -12.87 3.30 -27.44
N ASN A 103 -12.21 2.19 -27.11
CA ASN A 103 -11.78 1.19 -28.07
C ASN A 103 -12.95 0.30 -28.53
N SER A 104 -12.69 -0.74 -29.33
CA SER A 104 -13.72 -1.66 -29.83
C SER A 104 -14.35 -2.53 -28.73
N ALA A 105 -13.73 -2.64 -27.56
CA ALA A 105 -14.22 -3.41 -26.43
C ALA A 105 -15.03 -2.58 -25.42
N THR A 106 -15.05 -1.24 -25.55
CA THR A 106 -15.86 -0.35 -24.74
C THR A 106 -17.35 -0.52 -25.08
N PRO A 107 -18.24 -0.75 -24.11
CA PRO A 107 -19.69 -0.81 -24.36
C PRO A 107 -20.19 0.44 -25.08
N THR A 108 -21.08 0.25 -26.06
CA THR A 108 -21.57 1.33 -26.94
C THR A 108 -22.20 2.47 -26.15
N HIS A 109 -23.03 2.19 -25.13
CA HIS A 109 -23.69 3.23 -24.33
C HIS A 109 -22.71 4.09 -23.53
N ILE A 110 -21.60 3.52 -23.05
CA ILE A 110 -20.53 4.27 -22.37
C ILE A 110 -19.76 5.12 -23.37
N LYS A 111 -19.47 4.57 -24.55
CA LYS A 111 -18.71 5.25 -25.60
C LYS A 111 -19.48 6.44 -26.19
N GLU A 112 -20.79 6.30 -26.37
CA GLU A 112 -21.66 7.31 -26.97
C GLU A 112 -22.05 8.43 -25.99
N ASN A 113 -22.00 8.16 -24.68
CA ASN A 113 -22.25 9.17 -23.66
C ASN A 113 -21.01 9.42 -22.78
N PRO A 114 -20.24 10.49 -23.05
CA PRO A 114 -19.01 10.80 -22.31
C PRO A 114 -19.25 11.13 -20.82
N ASP A 115 -20.49 11.36 -20.39
CA ASP A 115 -20.80 11.62 -18.99
C ASP A 115 -20.54 10.39 -18.10
N PHE A 116 -20.67 9.17 -18.62
CA PHE A 116 -20.29 7.95 -17.90
C PHE A 116 -18.80 7.91 -17.53
N GLN A 117 -17.96 8.64 -18.26
CA GLN A 117 -16.51 8.71 -18.06
C GLN A 117 -16.09 10.02 -17.37
N SER A 118 -17.02 10.95 -17.16
CA SER A 118 -16.75 12.31 -16.69
C SER A 118 -17.01 12.46 -15.20
N ASN A 119 -16.29 11.67 -14.40
CA ASN A 119 -16.42 11.64 -12.95
C ASN A 119 -15.04 11.38 -12.30
N HIS A 120 -14.70 12.11 -11.23
CA HIS A 120 -13.47 11.91 -10.45
C HIS A 120 -13.33 10.49 -9.90
N PHE A 121 -14.43 9.77 -9.69
CA PHE A 121 -14.41 8.37 -9.26
C PHE A 121 -14.17 7.37 -10.40
N VAL A 122 -14.16 7.81 -11.66
CA VAL A 122 -14.11 6.94 -12.84
C VAL A 122 -12.90 7.20 -13.73
N ARG A 123 -12.54 8.46 -13.94
CA ARG A 123 -11.52 8.83 -14.94
C ARG A 123 -10.15 8.22 -14.67
N GLU A 124 -9.34 8.17 -15.73
CA GLU A 124 -7.91 7.86 -15.63
C GLU A 124 -7.18 8.96 -14.82
N ILE A 125 -6.20 8.52 -14.03
CA ILE A 125 -5.28 9.38 -13.29
C ILE A 125 -3.92 9.26 -13.96
N PHE A 126 -3.31 10.40 -14.27
CA PHE A 126 -1.99 10.45 -14.90
C PHE A 126 -0.93 10.75 -13.84
N GLU A 127 0.28 10.24 -14.03
CA GLU A 127 1.37 10.42 -13.06
C GLU A 127 1.65 11.90 -12.75
N LYS A 128 1.67 12.76 -13.78
CA LYS A 128 1.87 14.21 -13.63
C LYS A 128 0.79 14.94 -12.84
N GLU A 129 -0.34 14.29 -12.57
CA GLU A 129 -1.37 14.84 -11.67
C GLU A 129 -0.89 14.88 -10.22
N ILE A 130 -0.13 13.88 -9.80
CA ILE A 130 0.32 13.69 -8.42
C ILE A 130 1.82 14.00 -8.29
N PHE A 131 2.60 13.70 -9.33
CA PHE A 131 4.04 13.93 -9.41
C PHE A 131 4.38 14.84 -10.60
N PRO A 132 4.14 16.17 -10.50
CA PRO A 132 4.32 17.10 -11.63
C PRO A 132 5.74 17.12 -12.20
N ASP A 133 6.74 16.87 -11.35
CA ASP A 133 8.17 16.90 -11.68
C ASP A 133 8.70 15.57 -12.24
N SER A 134 7.85 14.55 -12.42
CA SER A 134 8.27 13.28 -13.04
C SER A 134 8.68 13.49 -14.51
N GLU A 135 9.89 13.04 -14.87
CA GLU A 135 10.41 13.07 -16.24
C GLU A 135 10.16 11.73 -16.95
N HIS A 136 9.52 11.76 -18.13
CA HIS A 136 9.25 10.55 -18.92
C HIS A 136 10.12 10.51 -20.17
N PRO A 137 10.73 9.34 -20.50
CA PRO A 137 11.34 9.14 -21.81
C PRO A 137 10.28 9.39 -22.90
N ASN A 138 10.53 10.35 -23.79
CA ASN A 138 9.67 10.71 -24.92
C ASN A 138 8.34 11.44 -24.59
N ASN A 139 8.16 12.00 -23.38
CA ASN A 139 6.95 12.78 -23.01
C ASN A 139 5.61 12.02 -23.17
N ILE A 140 5.61 10.69 -23.14
CA ILE A 140 4.37 9.89 -23.19
C ILE A 140 3.71 9.96 -21.80
N PRO A 141 2.43 10.34 -21.68
CA PRO A 141 1.74 10.34 -20.39
C PRO A 141 1.58 8.91 -19.84
N THR A 142 2.16 8.66 -18.66
CA THR A 142 1.95 7.41 -17.92
C THR A 142 0.70 7.52 -17.05
N ASN A 143 -0.17 6.50 -17.10
CA ASN A 143 -1.31 6.39 -16.21
C ASN A 143 -0.93 5.66 -14.91
N ILE A 144 -1.47 6.10 -13.79
CA ILE A 144 -1.39 5.39 -12.52
C ILE A 144 -2.57 4.42 -12.44
N SER A 145 -2.29 3.15 -12.12
CA SER A 145 -3.34 2.21 -11.74
C SER A 145 -3.80 2.58 -10.33
N VAL A 146 -5.09 2.83 -10.15
CA VAL A 146 -5.64 3.29 -8.88
C VAL A 146 -6.36 2.14 -8.19
N LEU A 147 -6.06 1.92 -6.91
CA LEU A 147 -6.88 1.07 -6.06
C LEU A 147 -8.11 1.85 -5.63
N ASN A 148 -9.27 1.46 -6.14
CA ASN A 148 -10.56 2.01 -5.71
C ASN A 148 -11.10 1.11 -4.61
N LEU A 149 -11.36 1.68 -3.44
CA LEU A 149 -12.05 1.02 -2.33
C LEU A 149 -13.43 1.66 -2.18
N ALA A 150 -14.47 0.96 -2.59
CA ALA A 150 -15.86 1.41 -2.52
C ALA A 150 -16.60 0.66 -1.40
N TYR A 151 -17.19 1.40 -0.47
CA TYR A 151 -17.89 0.87 0.70
C TYR A 151 -19.34 1.34 0.72
N TYR A 152 -20.26 0.39 0.88
CA TYR A 152 -21.70 0.62 0.88
C TYR A 152 -22.28 0.10 2.21
N PRO A 153 -22.34 0.93 3.27
CA PRO A 153 -22.68 0.47 4.62
C PRO A 153 -24.13 -0.01 4.76
N GLN A 154 -25.01 0.36 3.83
CA GLN A 154 -26.42 -0.06 3.78
C GLN A 154 -26.63 -1.34 2.96
N GLU A 155 -25.66 -1.78 2.16
CA GLU A 155 -25.77 -2.99 1.35
C GLU A 155 -25.12 -4.18 2.09
N LYS A 156 -25.76 -5.36 2.03
CA LYS A 156 -25.20 -6.59 2.62
C LYS A 156 -23.90 -6.98 1.91
N GLY A 157 -22.89 -7.37 2.69
CA GLY A 157 -21.68 -8.03 2.19
C GLY A 157 -21.87 -9.54 2.03
N PRO A 158 -20.86 -10.25 1.51
CA PRO A 158 -20.87 -11.71 1.37
C PRO A 158 -20.90 -12.41 2.75
N TYR A 159 -21.59 -13.54 2.82
CA TYR A 159 -21.81 -14.36 4.01
C TYR A 159 -22.43 -13.58 5.18
N ASN A 160 -23.36 -12.68 4.86
CA ASN A 160 -24.13 -11.95 5.85
C ASN A 160 -25.58 -12.48 5.87
N TYR A 161 -25.95 -13.19 6.94
CA TYR A 161 -27.30 -13.74 7.14
C TYR A 161 -28.16 -12.94 8.15
N ASP A 162 -27.86 -11.66 8.32
CA ASP A 162 -28.61 -10.73 9.17
C ASP A 162 -30.04 -10.53 8.64
N ILE A 163 -31.01 -10.49 9.56
CA ILE A 163 -32.44 -10.32 9.26
C ILE A 163 -33.09 -9.43 10.30
N ASN A 164 -33.02 -9.85 11.56
CA ASN A 164 -33.71 -9.25 12.68
C ASN A 164 -32.71 -8.63 13.66
N GLN A 165 -33.16 -7.63 14.40
CA GLN A 165 -32.34 -7.02 15.44
C GLN A 165 -31.89 -8.06 16.48
N THR A 166 -30.59 -8.07 16.77
CA THR A 166 -29.96 -8.88 17.84
C THR A 166 -29.31 -7.95 18.88
N THR A 167 -28.54 -8.50 19.81
CA THR A 167 -27.74 -7.72 20.76
C THR A 167 -26.57 -6.98 20.11
N PHE A 168 -26.17 -7.37 18.89
CA PHE A 168 -25.00 -6.83 18.17
C PHE A 168 -25.32 -6.34 16.75
N SER A 169 -26.51 -6.61 16.23
CA SER A 169 -26.93 -6.25 14.88
C SER A 169 -28.29 -5.57 14.87
N SER A 170 -28.52 -4.65 13.92
CA SER A 170 -29.80 -3.95 13.77
C SER A 170 -30.77 -4.62 12.80
N GLY A 171 -30.37 -5.69 12.10
CA GLY A 171 -31.21 -6.34 11.08
C GLY A 171 -31.27 -5.59 9.76
N ILE A 172 -32.21 -6.00 8.91
CA ILE A 172 -32.45 -5.40 7.59
C ILE A 172 -33.83 -4.75 7.49
N ASP A 173 -34.12 -4.06 6.40
CA ASP A 173 -35.47 -3.62 6.04
C ASP A 173 -36.13 -4.58 5.02
N SER A 174 -37.36 -4.26 4.57
CA SER A 174 -38.07 -5.05 3.55
C SER A 174 -37.41 -5.03 2.17
N ASN A 175 -36.48 -4.12 1.92
CA ASN A 175 -35.69 -4.04 0.70
C ASN A 175 -34.39 -4.87 0.78
N GLY A 176 -34.06 -5.37 1.96
CA GLY A 176 -32.82 -6.10 2.23
C GLY A 176 -31.64 -5.19 2.58
N LEU A 177 -31.88 -3.89 2.82
CA LEU A 177 -30.84 -2.95 3.23
C LEU A 177 -30.56 -3.09 4.73
N LEU A 178 -29.28 -2.98 5.09
CA LEU A 178 -28.82 -3.03 6.48
C LEU A 178 -29.29 -1.80 7.25
N LEU A 179 -30.04 -2.03 8.34
CA LEU A 179 -30.39 -0.97 9.27
C LEU A 179 -29.14 -0.54 10.06
N ASN A 180 -29.14 0.73 10.49
CA ASN A 180 -28.05 1.38 11.22
C ASN A 180 -26.67 1.24 10.52
N PRO A 181 -26.47 1.86 9.35
CA PRO A 181 -25.23 1.74 8.56
C PRO A 181 -23.94 2.03 9.36
N LYS A 182 -23.99 2.95 10.33
CA LYS A 182 -22.84 3.27 11.21
C LYS A 182 -22.32 2.07 12.01
N SER A 183 -23.18 1.12 12.38
CA SER A 183 -22.74 -0.09 13.10
C SER A 183 -22.12 -1.13 12.18
N ARG A 184 -22.30 -1.00 10.86
CA ARG A 184 -21.79 -1.95 9.87
C ARG A 184 -20.32 -1.71 9.58
N TRP A 185 -19.66 -2.72 9.06
CA TRP A 185 -18.25 -2.66 8.70
C TRP A 185 -17.97 -3.52 7.49
N ALA A 186 -16.86 -3.29 6.82
CA ALA A 186 -16.32 -4.23 5.85
C ALA A 186 -14.81 -4.02 5.72
N GLY A 187 -14.08 -5.06 5.31
CA GLY A 187 -12.64 -4.96 5.20
C GLY A 187 -12.04 -5.92 4.18
N ILE A 188 -10.80 -5.61 3.85
CA ILE A 188 -9.92 -6.38 2.98
C ILE A 188 -8.61 -6.65 3.69
N MET A 189 -7.97 -7.77 3.40
CA MET A 189 -6.67 -8.10 3.94
C MET A 189 -5.75 -8.71 2.90
N ARG A 190 -4.45 -8.67 3.17
CA ARG A 190 -3.43 -9.25 2.31
C ARG A 190 -2.22 -9.72 3.11
N GLU A 191 -1.48 -10.64 2.53
CA GLU A 191 -0.17 -11.04 3.03
C GLU A 191 0.85 -9.90 2.88
N ILE A 192 1.78 -9.88 3.84
CA ILE A 192 3.01 -9.10 3.84
C ILE A 192 4.18 -10.04 3.56
N GLU A 193 4.76 -9.92 2.37
CA GLU A 193 5.88 -10.76 1.89
C GLU A 193 7.15 -10.61 2.76
N THR A 194 7.35 -9.45 3.40
CA THR A 194 8.49 -9.19 4.28
C THR A 194 8.01 -8.94 5.72
N PRO A 195 7.75 -10.00 6.52
CA PRO A 195 7.07 -9.85 7.80
C PRO A 195 7.92 -9.26 8.93
N ASP A 196 9.25 -9.29 8.81
CA ASP A 196 10.16 -8.68 9.79
C ASP A 196 10.43 -7.22 9.42
N PHE A 197 9.53 -6.33 9.82
CA PHE A 197 9.61 -4.89 9.53
C PHE A 197 10.81 -4.24 10.21
N GLU A 198 11.22 -4.72 11.38
CA GLU A 198 12.41 -4.20 12.08
C GLU A 198 13.66 -4.47 11.26
N ARG A 199 13.86 -5.72 10.81
CA ARG A 199 15.00 -6.09 9.96
C ARG A 199 14.92 -5.44 8.57
N ALA A 200 13.72 -5.33 8.01
CA ALA A 200 13.49 -4.67 6.72
C ALA A 200 13.55 -3.14 6.79
N SER A 201 13.69 -2.56 8.00
CA SER A 201 13.69 -1.12 8.25
C SER A 201 12.44 -0.42 7.69
N ILE A 202 11.29 -1.09 7.70
CA ILE A 202 10.00 -0.48 7.35
C ILE A 202 9.61 0.47 8.48
N LYS A 203 9.24 1.71 8.14
CA LYS A 203 8.97 2.78 9.12
C LYS A 203 7.59 3.40 8.97
N THR A 204 7.09 3.52 7.75
CA THR A 204 5.83 4.20 7.46
C THR A 204 4.98 3.41 6.47
N ILE A 205 3.67 3.56 6.58
CA ILE A 205 2.71 3.25 5.53
C ILE A 205 2.37 4.58 4.85
N GLU A 206 2.59 4.68 3.55
CA GLU A 206 2.40 5.92 2.79
C GLU A 206 1.43 5.72 1.64
N PHE A 207 0.52 6.67 1.40
CA PHE A 207 -0.39 6.62 0.26
C PHE A 207 -0.92 7.99 -0.15
N TRP A 208 -1.16 8.14 -1.45
CA TRP A 208 -1.94 9.26 -2.00
C TRP A 208 -3.41 8.89 -2.12
N LEU A 209 -4.28 9.59 -1.37
CA LEU A 209 -5.72 9.43 -1.39
C LEU A 209 -6.38 10.64 -2.07
N MET A 210 -7.18 10.39 -3.10
CA MET A 210 -8.03 11.43 -3.69
C MET A 210 -9.09 11.86 -2.68
N ASP A 211 -9.43 13.14 -2.64
CA ASP A 211 -10.55 13.66 -1.86
C ASP A 211 -11.83 12.83 -2.11
N PRO A 212 -12.28 12.02 -1.13
CA PRO A 212 -13.45 11.18 -1.32
C PRO A 212 -14.76 11.99 -1.23
N PHE A 213 -14.69 13.27 -0.84
CA PHE A 213 -15.83 14.17 -0.65
C PHE A 213 -16.00 15.18 -1.79
N VAL A 214 -15.26 15.01 -2.90
CA VAL A 214 -15.21 15.96 -4.03
C VAL A 214 -16.60 16.33 -4.61
N TYR A 215 -17.60 15.47 -4.47
CA TYR A 215 -18.99 15.74 -4.90
C TYR A 215 -19.99 15.91 -3.76
N ASP A 216 -19.61 15.58 -2.52
CA ASP A 216 -20.48 15.70 -1.35
C ASP A 216 -19.70 16.19 -0.14
N THR A 217 -19.68 17.52 0.01
CA THR A 217 -18.96 18.20 1.10
C THR A 217 -19.68 18.13 2.45
N ILE A 218 -20.95 17.70 2.48
CA ILE A 218 -21.75 17.58 3.72
C ILE A 218 -21.81 16.13 4.23
N HIS A 219 -21.16 15.20 3.54
CA HIS A 219 -21.04 13.80 3.92
C HIS A 219 -20.53 13.67 5.37
N SER A 220 -21.21 12.90 6.22
CA SER A 220 -20.88 12.79 7.65
C SER A 220 -19.55 12.05 7.91
N GLY A 221 -19.13 11.24 6.95
CA GLY A 221 -17.87 10.51 6.96
C GLY A 221 -17.91 9.29 7.88
N GLY A 222 -16.74 8.74 8.16
CA GLY A 222 -16.58 7.55 8.97
C GLY A 222 -15.13 7.34 9.36
N GLU A 223 -14.75 6.08 9.56
CA GLU A 223 -13.45 5.69 10.08
C GLU A 223 -12.85 4.60 9.19
N MET A 224 -11.61 4.83 8.74
CA MET A 224 -10.76 3.79 8.13
C MET A 224 -9.77 3.32 9.17
N TYR A 225 -9.59 2.00 9.25
CA TYR A 225 -8.63 1.38 10.13
C TYR A 225 -7.66 0.55 9.34
N ILE A 226 -6.40 0.55 9.77
CA ILE A 226 -5.36 -0.34 9.27
C ILE A 226 -4.91 -1.22 10.43
N ASN A 227 -4.87 -2.53 10.25
CA ASN A 227 -4.24 -3.46 11.18
C ASN A 227 -2.94 -4.01 10.58
N LEU A 228 -1.90 -4.11 11.40
CA LEU A 228 -0.64 -4.78 11.06
C LEU A 228 -0.31 -5.85 12.11
N GLY A 229 -0.17 -7.11 11.70
CA GLY A 229 0.23 -8.19 12.60
C GLY A 229 -0.08 -9.57 12.06
N ASP A 230 -0.34 -10.50 12.99
CA ASP A 230 -0.99 -11.77 12.70
C ASP A 230 -2.51 -11.52 12.71
N ILE A 231 -3.16 -11.79 11.59
CA ILE A 231 -4.59 -11.52 11.35
C ILE A 231 -5.20 -12.84 10.89
N SER A 232 -6.38 -13.15 11.41
CA SER A 232 -7.06 -14.41 11.11
C SER A 232 -7.43 -14.48 9.62
N GLU A 233 -7.15 -15.61 8.99
CA GLU A 233 -7.59 -15.96 7.64
C GLU A 233 -8.96 -16.66 7.64
N ASP A 234 -9.46 -17.06 8.82
CA ASP A 234 -10.80 -17.61 9.08
C ASP A 234 -11.89 -16.53 8.87
N ILE A 235 -12.34 -16.34 7.61
CA ILE A 235 -13.36 -15.38 7.19
C ILE A 235 -14.75 -15.88 7.60
N LEU A 236 -14.99 -17.17 7.44
CA LEU A 236 -16.15 -17.95 7.85
C LEU A 236 -15.87 -18.64 9.17
N LYS A 237 -15.98 -17.91 10.29
CA LYS A 237 -15.55 -18.35 11.63
C LYS A 237 -16.06 -19.72 12.07
N ASP A 238 -15.36 -20.77 11.69
CA ASP A 238 -15.60 -22.16 12.07
C ASP A 238 -14.30 -22.95 12.28
N SER A 239 -13.15 -22.32 12.06
CA SER A 239 -11.81 -22.89 12.20
C SER A 239 -11.50 -24.05 11.26
N TRP A 240 -12.27 -24.19 10.19
CA TRP A 240 -11.94 -25.02 9.04
C TRP A 240 -11.25 -24.17 7.99
N LEU A 241 -10.27 -24.77 7.31
CA LEU A 241 -9.72 -24.13 6.12
C LEU A 241 -10.75 -24.29 5.01
N SER A 242 -11.40 -23.20 4.58
CA SER A 242 -12.32 -23.24 3.44
C SER A 242 -11.55 -23.15 2.13
N PHE A 243 -11.88 -24.07 1.21
CA PHE A 243 -11.31 -24.08 -0.13
C PHE A 243 -12.17 -24.86 -1.12
N GLU A 244 -12.17 -24.41 -2.38
CA GLU A 244 -13.08 -24.91 -3.42
C GLU A 244 -12.64 -26.21 -4.11
N ASN A 245 -11.33 -26.44 -4.29
CA ASN A 245 -10.81 -27.50 -5.19
C ASN A 245 -10.81 -28.93 -4.66
N SER A 246 -11.66 -29.26 -3.69
CA SER A 246 -11.60 -30.55 -3.00
C SER A 246 -12.97 -31.13 -2.69
N PRO A 247 -13.07 -32.46 -2.53
CA PRO A 247 -14.29 -33.08 -2.05
C PRO A 247 -14.73 -32.47 -0.72
N LYS A 248 -16.00 -32.11 -0.64
CA LYS A 248 -16.62 -31.69 0.61
C LYS A 248 -17.21 -32.93 1.30
N ASP A 249 -16.70 -33.27 2.48
CA ASP A 249 -17.02 -34.51 3.19
C ASP A 249 -17.65 -34.26 4.57
N THR A 250 -17.65 -33.01 5.03
CA THR A 250 -18.29 -32.56 6.26
C THR A 250 -18.92 -31.18 6.09
N THR A 251 -19.65 -30.73 7.09
CA THR A 251 -20.44 -29.49 7.07
C THR A 251 -20.22 -28.71 8.36
N SER A 252 -19.94 -27.42 8.26
CA SER A 252 -19.89 -26.43 9.35
C SER A 252 -21.20 -25.64 9.43
N ILE A 253 -21.29 -24.62 10.28
CA ILE A 253 -22.47 -23.74 10.26
C ILE A 253 -22.57 -22.87 9.00
N TRP A 254 -21.44 -22.63 8.33
CA TRP A 254 -21.36 -21.76 7.16
C TRP A 254 -21.62 -22.54 5.88
N GLY A 255 -21.11 -23.77 5.80
CA GLY A 255 -21.37 -24.59 4.63
C GLY A 255 -20.61 -25.90 4.64
N ASN A 256 -20.27 -26.37 3.45
CA ASN A 256 -19.55 -27.60 3.20
C ASN A 256 -18.03 -27.37 3.20
N VAL A 257 -17.34 -28.07 4.09
CA VAL A 257 -15.89 -28.00 4.27
C VAL A 257 -15.25 -29.35 4.01
N SER A 258 -13.93 -29.35 3.88
CA SER A 258 -13.15 -30.56 3.58
C SER A 258 -12.23 -30.91 4.75
N THR A 259 -12.13 -32.20 5.10
CA THR A 259 -11.19 -32.67 6.14
C THR A 259 -9.80 -32.98 5.62
N ILE A 260 -9.60 -32.96 4.30
CA ILE A 260 -8.29 -33.24 3.69
C ILE A 260 -7.44 -31.97 3.61
N THR A 261 -6.15 -32.12 3.43
CA THR A 261 -5.26 -30.98 3.13
C THR A 261 -5.51 -30.49 1.71
N PRO A 262 -5.56 -29.16 1.47
CA PRO A 262 -5.69 -28.62 0.12
C PRO A 262 -4.55 -29.08 -0.80
N GLY A 263 -4.90 -29.44 -2.03
CA GLY A 263 -3.93 -29.77 -3.07
C GLY A 263 -3.36 -28.52 -3.75
N LEU A 264 -2.12 -28.62 -4.24
CA LEU A 264 -1.50 -27.64 -5.12
C LEU A 264 -2.31 -27.49 -6.43
N TYR A 265 -2.74 -26.26 -6.74
CA TYR A 265 -3.36 -25.85 -8.01
C TYR A 265 -2.48 -26.12 -9.24
N ILE A 266 -2.92 -26.49 -10.45
CA ILE A 266 -4.21 -26.62 -11.17
C ILE A 266 -4.15 -28.01 -11.82
N ASP A 267 -4.80 -29.02 -11.25
CA ASP A 267 -4.93 -30.28 -11.98
C ASP A 267 -6.11 -30.15 -12.96
N ASN A 268 -5.79 -30.10 -14.25
CA ASN A 268 -6.81 -30.07 -15.29
C ASN A 268 -7.74 -31.29 -15.25
N ASN A 269 -7.35 -32.37 -14.58
CA ASN A 269 -8.14 -33.58 -14.40
C ASN A 269 -8.88 -33.63 -13.06
N ASN A 270 -8.71 -32.65 -12.17
CA ASN A 270 -9.45 -32.62 -10.91
C ASN A 270 -10.94 -32.41 -11.21
N PRO A 271 -11.84 -33.34 -10.87
CA PRO A 271 -13.27 -33.20 -11.13
C PRO A 271 -13.92 -32.05 -10.35
N TYR A 272 -13.27 -31.57 -9.29
CA TYR A 272 -13.71 -30.48 -8.41
C TYR A 272 -13.13 -29.11 -8.80
N ARG A 273 -12.29 -29.02 -9.84
CA ARG A 273 -11.73 -27.74 -10.34
C ARG A 273 -12.79 -26.73 -10.82
N PHE A 274 -14.04 -27.18 -10.96
CA PHE A 274 -15.19 -26.39 -11.40
C PHE A 274 -16.24 -26.23 -10.28
N SER A 275 -15.91 -26.58 -9.03
CA SER A 275 -16.77 -26.34 -7.86
C SER A 275 -16.51 -24.95 -7.28
N ASP A 276 -16.66 -23.95 -8.14
CA ASP A 276 -16.54 -22.51 -7.92
C ASP A 276 -17.81 -22.03 -7.20
N CYS A 277 -17.86 -22.29 -5.90
CA CYS A 277 -19.04 -22.24 -5.04
C CYS A 277 -18.77 -21.38 -3.78
N GLY A 278 -17.80 -20.49 -3.86
CA GLY A 278 -17.41 -19.63 -2.75
C GLY A 278 -16.78 -20.38 -1.57
N LEU A 279 -16.60 -19.66 -0.47
CA LEU A 279 -16.00 -20.19 0.76
C LEU A 279 -16.94 -21.16 1.49
N ASP A 280 -18.26 -21.00 1.39
CA ASP A 280 -19.20 -21.95 1.99
C ASP A 280 -19.22 -23.30 1.25
N GLY A 281 -18.75 -23.38 0.01
CA GLY A 281 -18.64 -24.63 -0.74
C GLY A 281 -19.99 -25.23 -1.17
N PHE A 282 -21.05 -24.43 -1.24
CA PHE A 282 -22.34 -24.77 -1.78
C PHE A 282 -22.66 -23.90 -3.01
N PRO A 283 -23.11 -24.49 -4.13
CA PRO A 283 -23.73 -23.68 -5.16
C PRO A 283 -25.08 -23.16 -4.65
N ASP A 284 -25.55 -22.02 -5.18
CA ASP A 284 -26.84 -21.37 -4.87
C ASP A 284 -28.02 -22.33 -4.59
N PHE A 285 -28.15 -23.40 -5.37
CA PHE A 285 -29.22 -24.38 -5.19
C PHE A 285 -29.13 -25.14 -3.87
N SER A 286 -27.92 -25.56 -3.49
CA SER A 286 -27.65 -26.25 -2.23
C SER A 286 -27.76 -25.28 -1.05
N GLU A 287 -27.31 -24.04 -1.22
CA GLU A 287 -27.47 -22.99 -0.22
C GLU A 287 -28.94 -22.77 0.15
N ARG A 288 -29.82 -22.70 -0.87
CA ARG A 288 -31.27 -22.57 -0.63
C ARG A 288 -31.80 -23.68 0.25
N GLN A 289 -31.31 -24.90 0.11
CA GLN A 289 -31.75 -26.02 0.92
C GLN A 289 -31.16 -25.94 2.33
N PHE A 290 -29.86 -25.67 2.43
CA PHE A 290 -29.12 -25.55 3.69
C PHE A 290 -29.66 -24.41 4.57
N PHE A 291 -29.87 -23.24 4.01
CA PHE A 291 -30.32 -22.05 4.74
C PHE A 291 -31.85 -21.90 4.87
N SER A 292 -32.64 -22.85 4.35
CA SER A 292 -34.09 -22.86 4.55
C SER A 292 -34.51 -23.55 5.84
N TYR A 293 -34.04 -24.78 6.09
CA TYR A 293 -34.62 -25.65 7.12
C TYR A 293 -33.59 -26.04 8.19
N PRO A 294 -33.87 -25.77 9.48
CA PRO A 294 -33.06 -26.33 10.54
C PRO A 294 -33.21 -27.86 10.53
N ASN A 295 -32.10 -28.60 10.63
CA ASN A 295 -31.96 -30.06 10.52
C ASN A 295 -31.88 -30.67 9.10
N TYR A 296 -31.85 -29.88 8.03
CA TYR A 296 -31.42 -30.37 6.71
C TYR A 296 -29.88 -30.32 6.62
N ILE A 297 -29.21 -31.47 6.43
CA ILE A 297 -27.73 -31.58 6.37
C ILE A 297 -27.06 -30.83 7.54
N ASN A 298 -27.53 -31.04 8.78
CA ASN A 298 -27.02 -30.36 9.98
C ASN A 298 -27.11 -28.81 9.97
N SER A 299 -27.91 -28.20 9.08
CA SER A 299 -28.18 -26.76 9.15
C SER A 299 -28.75 -26.37 10.51
N LYS A 300 -28.12 -25.37 11.13
CA LYS A 300 -28.46 -24.85 12.46
C LYS A 300 -29.30 -23.56 12.38
N TYR A 301 -29.53 -23.01 11.18
CA TYR A 301 -30.19 -21.71 11.02
C TYR A 301 -31.14 -21.64 9.82
N SER A 302 -32.33 -21.11 10.05
CA SER A 302 -33.43 -21.00 9.08
C SER A 302 -33.50 -19.62 8.45
N TYR A 303 -32.43 -19.16 7.79
CA TYR A 303 -32.33 -17.82 7.19
C TYR A 303 -33.49 -17.51 6.24
N LEU A 304 -33.73 -18.35 5.24
CA LEU A 304 -34.74 -18.08 4.19
C LEU A 304 -36.18 -18.13 4.71
N ILE A 305 -36.47 -18.98 5.70
CA ILE A 305 -37.78 -18.99 6.36
C ILE A 305 -37.93 -17.77 7.26
N SER A 306 -36.86 -17.35 7.95
CA SER A 306 -36.91 -16.20 8.86
C SER A 306 -37.14 -14.89 8.10
N ILE A 307 -36.49 -14.71 6.95
CA ILE A 307 -36.70 -13.53 6.10
C ILE A 307 -38.09 -13.56 5.44
N LEU A 308 -38.58 -14.74 5.02
CA LEU A 308 -39.95 -14.92 4.54
C LEU A 308 -40.99 -14.53 5.60
N ASN A 309 -40.82 -14.98 6.84
CA ASN A 309 -41.75 -14.68 7.93
C ASN A 309 -41.71 -13.20 8.33
N SER A 310 -40.56 -12.54 8.20
CA SER A 310 -40.39 -11.14 8.59
C SER A 310 -40.91 -10.15 7.55
N TYR A 311 -40.74 -10.45 6.25
CA TYR A 311 -41.03 -9.49 5.16
C TYR A 311 -41.98 -10.02 4.07
N GLY A 312 -42.26 -11.32 4.03
CA GLY A 312 -43.11 -11.93 3.00
C GLY A 312 -42.38 -12.23 1.69
N SER A 313 -42.99 -13.09 0.86
CA SER A 313 -42.37 -13.62 -0.38
C SER A 313 -42.22 -12.60 -1.51
N GLN A 314 -42.95 -11.48 -1.44
CA GLN A 314 -42.89 -10.39 -2.41
C GLN A 314 -41.90 -9.29 -2.01
N SER A 315 -41.26 -9.40 -0.84
CA SER A 315 -40.23 -8.45 -0.43
C SER A 315 -38.98 -8.62 -1.28
N LEU A 316 -38.32 -7.51 -1.59
CA LEU A 316 -37.03 -7.54 -2.28
C LEU A 316 -35.97 -8.24 -1.41
N ALA A 317 -36.07 -8.09 -0.08
CA ALA A 317 -35.25 -8.83 0.88
C ALA A 317 -35.30 -10.36 0.65
N TYR A 318 -36.51 -10.95 0.59
CA TYR A 318 -36.67 -12.39 0.35
C TYR A 318 -36.27 -12.79 -1.09
N GLN A 319 -36.63 -11.98 -2.09
CA GLN A 319 -36.29 -12.26 -3.50
C GLN A 319 -34.78 -12.28 -3.76
N ASN A 320 -34.04 -11.35 -3.15
CA ASN A 320 -32.58 -11.36 -3.24
C ASN A 320 -31.99 -12.55 -2.48
N ALA A 321 -32.45 -12.80 -1.25
CA ALA A 321 -31.95 -13.90 -0.43
C ALA A 321 -32.20 -15.29 -1.03
N ILE A 322 -33.30 -15.51 -1.74
CA ILE A 322 -33.54 -16.82 -2.39
C ILE A 322 -32.72 -16.97 -3.68
N GLN A 323 -32.36 -15.88 -4.34
CA GLN A 323 -31.51 -15.91 -5.54
C GLN A 323 -30.07 -16.25 -5.16
N ASP A 324 -29.54 -15.58 -4.14
CA ASP A 324 -28.14 -15.59 -3.72
C ASP A 324 -28.09 -15.59 -2.18
N PRO A 325 -28.33 -16.75 -1.51
CA PRO A 325 -28.42 -16.82 -0.06
C PRO A 325 -27.17 -16.32 0.68
N SER A 326 -25.97 -16.65 0.19
CA SER A 326 -24.69 -16.21 0.76
C SER A 326 -24.21 -14.86 0.24
N ASN A 327 -24.84 -14.28 -0.79
CA ASN A 327 -24.52 -12.96 -1.33
C ASN A 327 -23.06 -12.87 -1.84
N ASP A 328 -22.59 -13.96 -2.43
CA ASP A 328 -21.22 -14.17 -2.89
C ASP A 328 -21.14 -14.60 -4.37
N ASN A 329 -22.24 -14.45 -5.11
CA ASN A 329 -22.24 -14.60 -6.56
C ASN A 329 -21.42 -13.52 -7.28
N TYR A 330 -20.39 -13.96 -8.00
CA TYR A 330 -19.53 -13.15 -8.85
C TYR A 330 -20.25 -12.61 -10.08
N HIS A 331 -19.82 -11.42 -10.52
CA HIS A 331 -20.15 -10.94 -11.86
C HIS A 331 -19.02 -10.12 -12.47
N HIS A 332 -18.59 -10.51 -13.67
CA HIS A 332 -17.55 -9.77 -14.38
C HIS A 332 -18.08 -8.39 -14.82
N PHE A 333 -17.26 -7.35 -14.69
CA PHE A 333 -17.61 -5.97 -15.05
C PHE A 333 -17.93 -5.76 -16.56
N ARG A 334 -17.78 -6.79 -17.40
CA ARG A 334 -18.03 -6.78 -18.86
C ARG A 334 -19.17 -7.74 -19.25
N GLY A 335 -20.02 -8.11 -18.31
CA GLY A 335 -21.24 -8.86 -18.62
C GLY A 335 -22.11 -8.10 -19.61
N SER A 336 -22.67 -8.83 -20.58
CA SER A 336 -23.51 -8.25 -21.64
C SER A 336 -24.88 -7.80 -21.12
N ASP A 337 -25.37 -8.44 -20.06
CA ASP A 337 -26.52 -8.01 -19.27
C ASP A 337 -26.31 -6.62 -18.66
N TYR A 338 -25.11 -6.30 -18.16
CA TYR A 338 -24.77 -4.96 -17.68
C TYR A 338 -24.79 -3.92 -18.80
N ASP A 339 -24.48 -4.31 -20.04
CA ASP A 339 -24.61 -3.45 -21.22
C ASP A 339 -26.10 -3.21 -21.55
N GLN A 340 -26.92 -4.26 -21.52
CA GLN A 340 -28.37 -4.17 -21.74
C GLN A 340 -29.06 -3.28 -20.70
N LEU A 341 -28.63 -3.37 -19.44
CA LEU A 341 -29.08 -2.52 -18.34
C LEU A 341 -28.47 -1.11 -18.36
N HIS A 342 -27.55 -0.82 -19.29
CA HIS A 342 -26.86 0.46 -19.42
C HIS A 342 -26.16 0.92 -18.13
N LEU A 343 -25.60 -0.03 -17.36
CA LEU A 343 -24.94 0.28 -16.09
C LEU A 343 -23.70 1.17 -16.30
N GLY A 344 -23.51 2.11 -15.37
CA GLY A 344 -22.31 2.93 -15.26
C GLY A 344 -21.08 2.14 -14.79
N ILE A 345 -19.89 2.74 -14.90
CA ILE A 345 -18.61 2.02 -14.68
C ILE A 345 -18.46 1.54 -13.22
N ILE A 346 -18.85 2.34 -12.23
CA ILE A 346 -18.73 1.97 -10.80
C ILE A 346 -19.60 0.76 -10.46
N GLU A 347 -20.86 0.75 -10.89
CA GLU A 347 -21.82 -0.32 -10.60
C GLU A 347 -21.35 -1.68 -11.11
N ARG A 348 -20.61 -1.70 -12.23
CA ARG A 348 -20.08 -2.92 -12.83
C ARG A 348 -19.06 -3.65 -11.95
N TYR A 349 -18.44 -2.95 -10.99
CA TYR A 349 -17.46 -3.53 -10.08
C TYR A 349 -18.08 -4.03 -8.77
N LYS A 350 -19.38 -3.78 -8.50
CA LYS A 350 -20.00 -4.16 -7.22
C LYS A 350 -19.94 -5.66 -6.90
N LYS A 351 -19.95 -6.53 -7.91
CA LYS A 351 -19.89 -7.99 -7.74
C LYS A 351 -18.56 -8.60 -8.19
N PHE A 352 -17.56 -7.78 -8.50
CA PHE A 352 -16.31 -8.26 -9.10
C PHE A 352 -15.40 -9.01 -8.11
N ASN A 353 -15.52 -8.74 -6.81
CA ASN A 353 -14.72 -9.38 -5.76
C ASN A 353 -15.41 -10.57 -5.08
N LEU A 354 -16.59 -10.96 -5.57
CA LEU A 354 -17.34 -12.08 -5.03
C LEU A 354 -16.81 -13.41 -5.62
N LEU A 355 -17.14 -14.53 -4.97
CA LEU A 355 -16.38 -15.76 -5.07
C LEU A 355 -17.08 -16.82 -5.94
N GLU A 356 -18.35 -17.14 -5.70
CA GLU A 356 -19.09 -18.11 -6.53
C GLU A 356 -19.18 -17.66 -7.99
N GLY A 357 -18.55 -18.43 -8.89
CA GLY A 357 -18.54 -18.19 -10.34
C GLY A 357 -17.36 -17.35 -10.86
N ASN A 358 -16.40 -17.01 -10.00
CA ASN A 358 -15.27 -16.13 -10.35
C ASN A 358 -14.17 -16.81 -11.19
N SER A 359 -14.16 -18.14 -11.25
CA SER A 359 -13.13 -18.96 -11.89
C SER A 359 -13.65 -19.84 -13.02
N THR A 360 -14.97 -19.91 -13.19
CA THR A 360 -15.66 -20.74 -14.20
C THR A 360 -16.48 -19.97 -15.23
N SER A 361 -16.74 -18.67 -15.01
CA SER A 361 -17.49 -17.83 -15.95
C SER A 361 -16.75 -17.61 -17.28
N GLU A 362 -17.47 -17.25 -18.36
CA GLU A 362 -16.86 -16.89 -19.66
C GLU A 362 -15.79 -15.78 -19.55
N ARG A 363 -15.84 -15.02 -18.45
CA ARG A 363 -14.88 -13.98 -18.08
C ARG A 363 -14.47 -14.13 -16.62
N ILE A 364 -13.48 -15.00 -16.41
CA ILE A 364 -12.91 -15.27 -15.10
C ILE A 364 -12.20 -14.05 -14.49
N ALA A 365 -12.34 -13.88 -13.17
CA ALA A 365 -11.50 -12.99 -12.38
C ALA A 365 -10.19 -13.68 -11.95
N SER A 366 -10.25 -14.99 -11.71
CA SER A 366 -9.12 -15.81 -11.27
C SER A 366 -9.09 -17.16 -11.99
N ILE A 367 -7.89 -17.71 -12.21
CA ILE A 367 -7.70 -19.12 -12.61
C ILE A 367 -7.43 -20.03 -11.41
N LEU A 368 -7.26 -19.41 -10.24
CA LEU A 368 -7.07 -20.07 -8.96
C LEU A 368 -8.42 -20.02 -8.23
N PRO A 369 -8.89 -21.13 -7.66
CA PRO A 369 -10.05 -21.13 -6.78
C PRO A 369 -9.77 -20.45 -5.46
N ASP A 370 -10.82 -20.26 -4.68
CA ASP A 370 -10.79 -19.46 -3.46
C ASP A 370 -10.43 -20.25 -2.19
N PHE A 371 -9.67 -19.59 -1.31
CA PHE A 371 -9.01 -20.15 -0.11
C PHE A 371 -9.11 -19.18 1.06
N GLU A 372 -9.34 -19.72 2.25
CA GLU A 372 -9.00 -19.08 3.53
C GLU A 372 -7.52 -19.31 3.91
N ASP A 373 -6.62 -19.21 2.92
CA ASP A 373 -5.17 -19.32 3.04
C ASP A 373 -4.55 -18.27 2.10
N ILE A 374 -4.50 -17.04 2.58
CA ILE A 374 -4.04 -15.87 1.83
C ILE A 374 -2.52 -15.92 1.62
N ASN A 375 -1.78 -16.42 2.60
CA ASN A 375 -0.32 -16.55 2.52
C ASN A 375 0.17 -17.82 1.80
N LYS A 376 -0.75 -18.73 1.44
CA LYS A 376 -0.51 -19.93 0.63
C LYS A 376 0.44 -20.94 1.29
N ASN A 377 0.37 -21.06 2.62
CA ASN A 377 1.19 -22.01 3.39
C ASN A 377 0.46 -23.34 3.70
N PHE A 378 -0.78 -23.51 3.22
CA PHE A 378 -1.67 -24.65 3.45
C PHE A 378 -2.17 -24.82 4.89
N GLU A 379 -2.03 -23.80 5.73
CA GLU A 379 -2.49 -23.76 7.11
C GLU A 379 -3.39 -22.54 7.32
N LEU A 380 -4.48 -22.71 8.06
CA LEU A 380 -5.34 -21.60 8.44
C LEU A 380 -4.70 -20.81 9.59
N GLU A 381 -4.39 -19.53 9.38
CA GLU A 381 -4.11 -18.62 10.50
C GLU A 381 -5.41 -18.24 11.22
N VAL A 382 -5.52 -18.56 12.50
CA VAL A 382 -6.68 -18.20 13.34
C VAL A 382 -6.33 -17.14 14.39
N ALA A 383 -5.06 -16.72 14.46
CA ALA A 383 -4.60 -15.79 15.48
C ALA A 383 -4.90 -14.34 15.11
N GLU A 384 -5.37 -13.57 16.12
CA GLU A 384 -5.60 -12.13 16.00
C GLU A 384 -4.63 -11.38 16.95
N ASN A 385 -3.45 -11.00 16.45
CA ASN A 385 -2.45 -10.23 17.19
C ASN A 385 -1.92 -9.09 16.31
N TYR A 386 -2.41 -7.87 16.53
CA TYR A 386 -2.11 -6.76 15.63
C TYR A 386 -2.05 -5.39 16.32
N PHE A 387 -1.33 -4.49 15.67
CA PHE A 387 -1.37 -3.05 15.92
C PHE A 387 -2.49 -2.43 15.08
N GLN A 388 -3.20 -1.44 15.62
CA GLN A 388 -4.29 -0.76 14.92
C GLN A 388 -4.01 0.73 14.78
N TYR A 389 -4.18 1.21 13.54
CA TYR A 389 -4.12 2.61 13.14
C TYR A 389 -5.53 3.08 12.80
N GLN A 390 -5.99 4.17 13.39
CA GLN A 390 -7.29 4.78 13.07
C GLN A 390 -7.08 6.07 12.29
N ILE A 391 -7.79 6.20 11.17
CA ILE A 391 -7.75 7.35 10.25
C ILE A 391 -9.18 7.86 10.09
N HIS A 392 -9.38 9.14 10.39
CA HIS A 392 -10.68 9.78 10.29
C HIS A 392 -10.98 10.12 8.82
N ILE A 393 -12.02 9.51 8.25
CA ILE A 393 -12.46 9.78 6.89
C ILE A 393 -13.65 10.73 6.95
N LYS A 394 -13.40 12.01 7.22
CA LYS A 394 -14.42 13.06 7.36
C LYS A 394 -13.95 14.36 6.72
N PRO A 395 -14.85 15.19 6.14
CA PRO A 395 -14.45 16.42 5.46
C PRO A 395 -13.59 17.36 6.35
N ASP A 396 -13.92 17.48 7.63
CA ASP A 396 -13.22 18.33 8.60
C ASP A 396 -11.85 17.79 9.06
N SER A 397 -11.56 16.53 8.78
CA SER A 397 -10.34 15.84 9.21
C SER A 397 -9.23 15.88 8.16
N PHE A 398 -9.50 16.41 6.97
CA PHE A 398 -8.58 16.45 5.84
C PHE A 398 -7.74 17.74 5.87
N ILE A 399 -6.90 17.85 6.91
CA ILE A 399 -6.06 19.02 7.19
C ILE A 399 -4.61 18.58 7.32
N ILE A 400 -3.70 19.24 6.58
CA ILE A 400 -2.26 19.00 6.67
C ILE A 400 -1.77 19.13 8.12
N GLY A 401 -0.92 18.20 8.54
CA GLY A 401 -0.37 18.10 9.90
C GLY A 401 -1.27 17.36 10.90
N HIS A 402 -2.47 16.97 10.49
CA HIS A 402 -3.42 16.18 11.27
C HIS A 402 -3.78 14.89 10.54
N ASN A 403 -4.30 13.91 11.28
CA ASN A 403 -4.84 12.67 10.69
C ASN A 403 -3.84 11.94 9.76
N TYR A 404 -2.54 12.05 10.06
CA TYR A 404 -1.43 11.53 9.25
C TYR A 404 -1.22 12.17 7.87
N ILE A 405 -1.88 13.30 7.58
CA ILE A 405 -1.69 14.02 6.32
C ILE A 405 -0.47 14.92 6.43
N ASP A 406 0.50 14.77 5.53
CA ASP A 406 1.72 15.59 5.50
C ASP A 406 1.87 16.44 4.23
N ASP A 407 1.15 16.13 3.16
CA ASP A 407 1.15 16.91 1.92
C ASP A 407 -0.20 16.88 1.18
N THR A 408 -0.40 17.83 0.27
CA THR A 408 -1.56 17.89 -0.63
C THR A 408 -1.20 18.44 -1.98
N ILE A 409 -1.88 17.95 -3.03
CA ILE A 409 -1.79 18.52 -4.37
C ILE A 409 -3.17 18.72 -4.98
N SER A 410 -3.45 19.94 -5.44
CA SER A 410 -4.70 20.26 -6.13
C SER A 410 -4.51 20.21 -7.65
N TYR A 411 -5.49 19.64 -8.35
CA TYR A 411 -5.44 19.47 -9.79
C TYR A 411 -6.77 19.85 -10.44
N ASN A 412 -6.70 20.55 -11.57
CA ASN A 412 -7.86 20.91 -12.38
C ASN A 412 -8.05 19.90 -13.51
N ALA A 413 -8.78 18.83 -13.22
CA ALA A 413 -8.99 17.74 -14.16
C ALA A 413 -9.88 18.18 -15.33
N THR A 414 -9.54 17.73 -16.53
CA THR A 414 -10.41 17.86 -17.71
C THR A 414 -11.10 16.52 -17.95
N PHE A 415 -12.42 16.49 -17.84
CA PHE A 415 -13.22 15.29 -18.06
C PHE A 415 -13.43 15.00 -19.55
N LYS A 416 -13.96 13.80 -19.84
CA LYS A 416 -14.21 13.33 -21.21
C LYS A 416 -15.22 14.21 -21.96
N ASN A 417 -16.22 14.73 -21.26
CA ASN A 417 -17.21 15.65 -21.81
C ASN A 417 -16.67 17.10 -22.00
N GLY A 418 -15.38 17.34 -21.70
CA GLY A 418 -14.71 18.64 -21.86
C GLY A 418 -14.89 19.59 -20.67
N THR A 419 -15.75 19.25 -19.69
CA THR A 419 -15.87 20.03 -18.46
C THR A 419 -14.62 19.89 -17.60
N LYS A 420 -14.38 20.88 -16.74
CA LYS A 420 -13.24 20.90 -15.83
C LYS A 420 -13.71 20.96 -14.39
N ASN A 421 -13.04 20.24 -13.52
CA ASN A 421 -13.37 20.23 -12.09
C ASN A 421 -12.09 20.06 -11.25
N TRP A 422 -12.07 20.77 -10.13
CA TRP A 422 -10.95 20.75 -9.19
C TRP A 422 -11.11 19.61 -8.21
N LEU A 423 -10.00 18.95 -7.91
CA LEU A 423 -9.91 17.99 -6.83
C LEU A 423 -8.60 18.19 -6.07
N THR A 424 -8.51 17.58 -4.90
CA THR A 424 -7.28 17.54 -4.10
C THR A 424 -6.90 16.09 -3.82
N TRP A 425 -5.62 15.79 -3.92
CA TRP A 425 -5.02 14.57 -3.39
C TRP A 425 -4.34 14.89 -2.07
N PHE A 426 -4.43 13.96 -1.13
CA PHE A 426 -3.84 14.04 0.20
C PHE A 426 -2.81 12.93 0.35
N HIS A 427 -1.59 13.28 0.74
CA HIS A 427 -0.57 12.31 1.08
C HIS A 427 -0.69 11.96 2.55
N PHE A 428 -0.85 10.68 2.83
CA PHE A 428 -0.87 10.13 4.17
C PHE A 428 0.45 9.45 4.47
N THR A 429 1.05 9.77 5.61
CA THR A 429 2.26 9.13 6.13
C THR A 429 2.01 8.67 7.55
N ILE A 430 1.88 7.34 7.73
CA ILE A 430 1.54 6.72 9.01
C ILE A 430 2.79 6.01 9.57
N PRO A 431 3.45 6.56 10.60
CA PRO A 431 4.54 5.85 11.26
C PRO A 431 4.03 4.58 11.93
N ILE A 432 4.66 3.44 11.69
CA ILE A 432 4.24 2.16 12.28
C ILE A 432 4.32 2.18 13.81
N GLU A 433 5.20 2.99 14.40
CA GLU A 433 5.29 3.10 15.86
C GLU A 433 4.15 3.93 16.48
N SER A 434 3.32 4.60 15.67
CA SER A 434 2.25 5.50 16.11
C SER A 434 0.86 4.85 16.27
N PHE A 435 0.81 3.52 16.43
CA PHE A 435 -0.44 2.79 16.63
C PHE A 435 -1.21 3.29 17.87
N GLN A 436 -2.54 3.40 17.77
CA GLN A 436 -3.40 3.84 18.87
C GLN A 436 -3.73 2.69 19.82
N LYS A 437 -3.87 1.47 19.27
CA LYS A 437 -4.24 0.27 20.04
C LYS A 437 -3.45 -0.94 19.59
N ARG A 438 -3.34 -1.90 20.50
CA ARG A 438 -2.69 -3.18 20.30
C ARG A 438 -3.59 -4.28 20.85
N PHE A 439 -3.81 -5.32 20.05
CA PHE A 439 -4.68 -6.44 20.39
C PHE A 439 -3.90 -7.75 20.38
N GLY A 440 -4.23 -8.65 21.30
CA GLY A 440 -3.52 -9.91 21.47
C GLY A 440 -2.14 -9.75 22.14
N GLN A 441 -1.24 -10.68 21.86
CA GLN A 441 0.08 -10.79 22.50
C GLN A 441 1.25 -10.27 21.64
N ILE A 442 0.96 -9.50 20.59
CA ILE A 442 2.01 -8.88 19.76
C ILE A 442 2.79 -7.86 20.59
N SER A 443 4.12 -7.85 20.45
CA SER A 443 5.00 -6.95 21.22
C SER A 443 5.95 -6.12 20.36
N SER A 444 6.17 -6.50 19.10
CA SER A 444 7.14 -5.87 18.21
C SER A 444 6.77 -6.09 16.75
N PHE A 445 7.46 -5.42 15.82
CA PHE A 445 7.20 -5.51 14.38
C PHE A 445 8.04 -6.58 13.66
N LYS A 446 8.50 -7.61 14.39
CA LYS A 446 9.30 -8.71 13.82
C LYS A 446 8.47 -9.75 13.06
N LYS A 447 7.16 -9.80 13.31
CA LYS A 447 6.23 -10.77 12.74
C LYS A 447 4.94 -10.06 12.37
N ILE A 448 4.94 -9.41 11.22
CA ILE A 448 3.78 -8.76 10.60
C ILE A 448 3.43 -9.57 9.36
N LYS A 449 2.62 -10.63 9.52
CA LYS A 449 2.26 -11.51 8.40
C LYS A 449 1.23 -10.89 7.47
N PHE A 450 0.35 -10.05 8.01
CA PHE A 450 -0.79 -9.49 7.27
C PHE A 450 -1.00 -8.01 7.56
N ILE A 451 -1.64 -7.37 6.58
CA ILE A 451 -2.26 -6.05 6.73
C ILE A 451 -3.74 -6.18 6.41
N ARG A 452 -4.60 -5.59 7.24
CA ARG A 452 -6.06 -5.49 7.02
C ARG A 452 -6.47 -4.03 6.99
N ILE A 453 -7.23 -3.64 5.97
CA ILE A 453 -7.88 -2.33 5.88
C ILE A 453 -9.37 -2.54 6.06
N PHE A 454 -10.01 -1.83 7.00
CA PHE A 454 -11.46 -1.91 7.17
C PHE A 454 -12.11 -0.56 7.41
N LEU A 455 -13.38 -0.46 7.05
CA LEU A 455 -14.20 0.74 7.14
C LEU A 455 -15.36 0.48 8.10
N LYS A 456 -15.67 1.47 8.93
CA LYS A 456 -16.79 1.43 9.88
C LYS A 456 -17.28 2.85 10.16
N ASN A 457 -18.48 2.98 10.73
CA ASN A 457 -19.05 4.26 11.19
C ASN A 457 -19.39 5.25 10.06
N PHE A 458 -19.71 4.74 8.87
CA PHE A 458 -20.26 5.53 7.77
C PHE A 458 -21.79 5.43 7.77
N GLU A 459 -22.49 6.53 7.49
CA GLU A 459 -23.95 6.51 7.24
C GLU A 459 -24.29 6.23 5.78
N ASP A 460 -23.44 6.75 4.89
CA ASP A 460 -23.60 6.72 3.45
C ASP A 460 -22.39 6.09 2.76
N SER A 461 -22.57 5.75 1.49
CA SER A 461 -21.56 5.08 0.68
C SER A 461 -20.39 6.00 0.36
N ILE A 462 -19.18 5.44 0.32
CA ILE A 462 -17.95 6.20 0.06
C ILE A 462 -17.06 5.48 -0.94
N ILE A 463 -16.36 6.23 -1.81
CA ILE A 463 -15.36 5.70 -2.73
C ILE A 463 -14.03 6.39 -2.44
N MET A 464 -13.04 5.61 -2.03
CA MET A 464 -11.68 6.06 -1.79
C MET A 464 -10.79 5.60 -2.95
N ARG A 465 -10.06 6.53 -3.55
CA ARG A 465 -9.14 6.25 -4.66
C ARG A 465 -7.71 6.44 -4.20
N LEU A 466 -6.98 5.34 -4.05
CA LEU A 466 -5.58 5.33 -3.65
C LEU A 466 -4.72 5.22 -4.92
N ALA A 467 -3.94 6.26 -5.20
CA ALA A 467 -3.00 6.25 -6.33
C ALA A 467 -1.71 5.51 -6.00
N THR A 468 -1.36 5.46 -4.72
CA THR A 468 -0.26 4.66 -4.19
C THR A 468 -0.70 4.01 -2.88
N LEU A 469 0.00 2.97 -2.45
CA LEU A 469 -0.08 2.41 -1.10
C LEU A 469 1.20 1.61 -0.86
N ASP A 470 2.09 2.19 -0.07
CA ASP A 470 3.48 1.76 0.03
C ASP A 470 3.86 1.48 1.49
N LEU A 471 4.66 0.42 1.69
CA LEU A 471 5.45 0.25 2.91
C LEU A 471 6.83 0.85 2.68
N VAL A 472 7.13 1.95 3.38
CA VAL A 472 8.36 2.71 3.14
C VAL A 472 9.46 2.27 4.10
N ARG A 473 10.56 1.82 3.50
CA ARG A 473 11.79 1.45 4.19
C ARG A 473 12.69 2.67 4.29
N LYS A 474 13.21 2.91 5.50
CA LYS A 474 14.20 3.95 5.76
C LYS A 474 15.38 3.32 6.48
N ALA A 475 16.47 3.11 5.74
CA ALA A 475 17.70 2.52 6.25
C ALA A 475 18.78 3.58 6.41
N ASP A 476 19.29 3.73 7.63
CA ASP A 476 20.39 4.63 7.95
C ASP A 476 21.72 3.86 7.92
N TYR A 477 22.60 4.25 6.98
CA TYR A 477 23.92 3.67 6.86
C TYR A 477 24.94 4.59 7.54
N LYS A 478 25.66 4.03 8.53
CA LYS A 478 26.80 4.71 9.18
C LYS A 478 28.08 4.12 8.62
N TYR A 479 28.80 4.90 7.82
CA TYR A 479 30.14 4.52 7.38
C TYR A 479 31.18 5.09 8.35
N ILE A 480 31.99 4.20 8.93
CA ILE A 480 33.20 4.56 9.67
C ILE A 480 34.32 4.66 8.67
N ILE A 481 34.86 5.86 8.47
CA ILE A 481 36.18 5.99 7.85
C ILE A 481 37.21 5.77 8.97
N PRO A 482 38.12 4.78 8.87
CA PRO A 482 39.18 4.59 9.86
C PRO A 482 39.98 5.89 10.03
N ASN A 483 40.30 6.24 11.27
CA ASN A 483 40.96 7.50 11.68
C ASN A 483 42.39 7.72 11.15
N ASP A 484 42.90 6.95 10.20
CA ASP A 484 44.27 7.07 9.71
C ASP A 484 44.41 8.08 8.55
N ILE A 485 43.61 9.14 8.56
CA ILE A 485 43.81 10.27 7.65
C ILE A 485 44.57 11.36 8.41
N GLU A 486 45.91 11.33 8.31
CA GLU A 486 46.69 12.56 8.42
C GLU A 486 46.20 13.49 7.29
N ALA A 487 45.29 14.40 7.61
CA ALA A 487 44.78 15.38 6.66
C ALA A 487 45.95 16.16 6.03
N ASN A 488 45.88 16.37 4.71
CA ASN A 488 46.81 17.11 3.84
C ASN A 488 47.93 16.34 3.11
N LYS A 489 47.95 15.00 3.08
CA LYS A 489 48.98 14.28 2.31
C LYS A 489 48.52 13.59 1.01
N LEU A 490 47.22 13.48 0.76
CA LEU A 490 46.63 12.94 -0.47
C LEU A 490 45.66 13.95 -1.08
N TYR A 491 45.90 14.38 -2.32
CA TYR A 491 45.06 15.32 -3.05
C TYR A 491 44.80 14.82 -4.48
N ILE A 492 43.56 14.98 -4.97
CA ILE A 492 43.17 14.52 -6.32
C ILE A 492 42.71 15.73 -7.13
N TYR A 493 43.29 15.90 -8.31
CA TYR A 493 42.85 16.95 -9.22
C TYR A 493 43.07 16.60 -10.70
N PRO A 494 42.11 16.96 -11.58
CA PRO A 494 40.75 17.39 -11.24
C PRO A 494 39.94 16.23 -10.62
N ASN A 495 38.82 16.53 -9.94
CA ASN A 495 37.85 15.46 -9.65
C ASN A 495 37.35 14.90 -10.99
N PRO A 496 37.53 13.61 -11.27
CA PRO A 496 37.36 13.09 -12.62
C PRO A 496 35.89 13.04 -13.01
N SER A 497 35.47 13.77 -14.04
CA SER A 497 34.14 13.61 -14.64
C SER A 497 34.09 12.42 -15.60
N ASN A 498 35.07 12.32 -16.50
CA ASN A 498 35.39 11.15 -17.34
C ASN A 498 36.84 11.32 -17.83
N GLY A 499 37.66 10.27 -17.86
CA GLY A 499 39.02 10.35 -18.39
C GLY A 499 40.14 10.14 -17.37
N ASN A 500 41.00 11.14 -17.19
CA ASN A 500 42.21 11.03 -16.36
C ASN A 500 42.15 11.97 -15.16
N PHE A 501 42.73 11.55 -14.04
CA PHE A 501 43.01 12.42 -12.90
C PHE A 501 44.42 12.17 -12.37
N THR A 502 44.91 13.12 -11.59
CA THR A 502 46.23 13.03 -10.96
C THR A 502 46.06 12.92 -9.46
N ILE A 503 46.74 11.93 -8.87
CA ILE A 503 46.94 11.81 -7.44
C ILE A 503 48.23 12.54 -7.08
N TYR A 504 48.13 13.50 -6.18
CA TYR A 504 49.24 14.20 -5.56
C TYR A 504 49.46 13.64 -4.16
N LEU A 505 50.69 13.22 -3.89
CA LEU A 505 51.14 12.72 -2.59
C LEU A 505 52.21 13.68 -2.05
N SER A 506 52.00 14.22 -0.85
CA SER A 506 52.98 15.10 -0.19
C SER A 506 53.80 14.31 0.81
N ASP A 507 55.10 14.18 0.55
CA ASP A 507 56.08 13.51 1.42
C ASP A 507 55.73 12.06 1.77
N ILE A 508 55.05 11.34 0.86
CA ILE A 508 54.71 9.92 0.99
C ILE A 508 55.22 9.15 -0.23
N GLU A 509 56.00 8.12 0.01
CA GLU A 509 56.26 7.06 -0.97
C GLU A 509 55.12 6.02 -0.91
N CYS A 510 54.45 5.81 -2.05
CA CYS A 510 53.38 4.84 -2.18
C CYS A 510 53.84 3.59 -2.94
N HIS A 511 53.41 2.41 -2.51
CA HIS A 511 53.67 1.17 -3.22
C HIS A 511 52.41 0.56 -3.85
N ILE A 512 51.23 0.77 -3.26
CA ILE A 512 49.94 0.28 -3.78
C ILE A 512 48.93 1.41 -3.92
N ILE A 513 48.20 1.43 -5.02
CA ILE A 513 47.02 2.25 -5.24
C ILE A 513 45.91 1.35 -5.77
N ASP A 514 44.81 1.24 -5.04
CA ASP A 514 43.64 0.44 -5.38
C ASP A 514 42.41 1.35 -5.56
N LEU A 515 41.49 0.94 -6.43
CA LEU A 515 40.20 1.61 -6.63
C LEU A 515 39.06 0.64 -6.28
N TYR A 516 38.01 1.16 -5.63
CA TYR A 516 36.83 0.39 -5.25
C TYR A 516 35.55 1.09 -5.69
N ASN A 517 34.53 0.33 -6.11
CA ASN A 517 33.17 0.85 -6.25
C ASN A 517 32.45 0.91 -4.89
N LEU A 518 31.23 1.46 -4.86
CA LEU A 518 30.41 1.54 -3.65
C LEU A 518 30.00 0.17 -3.08
N ASP A 519 30.00 -0.87 -3.91
CA ASP A 519 29.72 -2.25 -3.49
C ASP A 519 30.96 -2.93 -2.86
N GLY A 520 32.10 -2.21 -2.76
CA GLY A 520 33.33 -2.71 -2.16
C GLY A 520 34.17 -3.62 -3.07
N GLN A 521 33.80 -3.75 -4.35
CA GLN A 521 34.56 -4.51 -5.32
C GLN A 521 35.78 -3.70 -5.77
N ARG A 522 36.95 -4.35 -5.73
CA ARG A 522 38.20 -3.80 -6.28
C ARG A 522 38.11 -3.74 -7.80
N ILE A 523 38.52 -2.61 -8.36
CA ILE A 523 38.59 -2.35 -9.79
C ILE A 523 40.05 -2.27 -10.17
N ASP A 524 40.48 -3.17 -11.07
CA ASP A 524 41.84 -3.13 -11.59
C ASP A 524 42.01 -1.97 -12.58
N ILE A 525 43.13 -1.27 -12.44
CA ILE A 525 43.52 -0.15 -13.30
C ILE A 525 44.93 -0.44 -13.84
N ASP A 526 45.07 -0.50 -15.15
CA ASP A 526 46.25 -1.02 -15.86
C ASP A 526 47.55 -0.18 -15.77
N ASN A 527 47.62 0.91 -14.99
CA ASN A 527 48.72 1.90 -15.09
C ASN A 527 49.61 2.08 -13.86
N ILE A 528 49.58 1.18 -12.88
CA ILE A 528 50.43 1.33 -11.68
C ILE A 528 51.49 0.23 -11.65
N LYS A 529 52.59 0.44 -12.39
CA LYS A 529 53.84 -0.26 -12.07
C LYS A 529 54.51 0.52 -10.94
N SER A 530 54.75 -0.16 -9.82
CA SER A 530 55.55 0.34 -8.71
C SER A 530 56.95 0.70 -9.22
N THR A 531 57.21 1.97 -9.46
CA THR A 531 58.56 2.48 -9.52
C THR A 531 58.69 3.67 -8.58
N ASP A 532 59.51 3.44 -7.56
CA ASP A 532 59.95 4.29 -6.46
C ASP A 532 60.26 5.72 -6.91
N SER A 533 59.23 6.55 -6.96
CA SER A 533 59.39 7.95 -7.29
C SER A 533 58.34 8.78 -6.56
N MET A 534 58.85 9.63 -5.68
CA MET A 534 58.14 10.79 -5.15
C MET A 534 57.60 11.61 -6.33
N GLY A 535 56.30 11.79 -6.42
CA GLY A 535 55.69 12.58 -7.49
C GLY A 535 54.23 12.22 -7.81
N PRO A 536 53.56 13.05 -8.63
CA PRO A 536 52.17 12.84 -9.00
C PRO A 536 51.97 11.53 -9.78
N LYS A 537 50.88 10.81 -9.48
CA LYS A 537 50.50 9.56 -10.16
C LYS A 537 49.29 9.81 -11.05
N PHE A 538 49.39 9.43 -12.32
CA PHE A 538 48.36 9.65 -13.32
C PHE A 538 47.49 8.39 -13.45
N ILE A 539 46.18 8.54 -13.27
CA ILE A 539 45.21 7.45 -13.38
C ILE A 539 44.24 7.73 -14.51
N ASN A 540 43.96 6.71 -15.33
CA ASN A 540 42.97 6.74 -16.39
C ASN A 540 41.81 5.82 -16.02
N ILE A 541 40.59 6.35 -16.08
CA ILE A 541 39.33 5.69 -15.73
C ILE A 541 38.28 5.75 -16.84
N LYS A 542 38.71 5.90 -18.11
CA LYS A 542 37.81 6.05 -19.28
C LYS A 542 36.77 4.94 -19.44
N ASN A 543 36.99 3.76 -18.87
CA ASN A 543 36.12 2.60 -19.01
C ASN A 543 35.26 2.33 -17.76
N LEU A 544 35.24 3.24 -16.78
CA LEU A 544 34.44 3.08 -15.57
C LEU A 544 33.06 3.73 -15.74
N ASN A 545 32.05 3.10 -15.15
CA ASN A 545 30.71 3.65 -15.11
C ASN A 545 30.66 4.93 -14.26
N LYS A 546 29.63 5.74 -14.49
CA LYS A 546 29.35 6.90 -13.64
C LYS A 546 28.98 6.44 -12.24
N GLY A 547 29.49 7.12 -11.22
CA GLY A 547 29.28 6.72 -9.84
C GLY A 547 30.36 7.21 -8.89
N ILE A 548 30.21 6.82 -7.63
CA ILE A 548 31.18 7.11 -6.57
C ILE A 548 32.18 5.97 -6.49
N TYR A 549 33.46 6.33 -6.38
CA TYR A 549 34.54 5.38 -6.17
C TYR A 549 35.43 5.83 -5.02
N ILE A 550 36.11 4.87 -4.41
CA ILE A 550 37.07 5.09 -3.32
C ILE A 550 38.44 4.70 -3.82
N ILE A 551 39.38 5.63 -3.76
CA ILE A 551 40.80 5.36 -3.94
C ILE A 551 41.40 5.03 -2.59
N LYS A 552 42.19 3.96 -2.55
CA LYS A 552 43.01 3.56 -1.42
C LYS A 552 44.47 3.59 -1.83
N VAL A 553 45.29 4.36 -1.14
CA VAL A 553 46.74 4.42 -1.31
C VAL A 553 47.39 3.81 -0.08
N ILE A 554 48.35 2.90 -0.29
CA ILE A 554 49.15 2.31 0.79
C ILE A 554 50.59 2.80 0.65
N SER A 555 51.09 3.44 1.71
CA SER A 555 52.47 3.92 1.76
C SER A 555 53.46 2.81 2.09
N VAL A 556 54.76 3.04 1.84
CA VAL A 556 55.84 2.08 2.15
C VAL A 556 55.90 1.75 3.66
N ASP A 557 55.53 2.70 4.51
CA ASP A 557 55.38 2.54 5.97
C ASP A 557 54.02 1.92 6.39
N ASN A 558 53.30 1.30 5.45
CA ASN A 558 52.00 0.62 5.66
C ASN A 558 50.86 1.51 6.18
N LYS A 559 50.97 2.84 6.03
CA LYS A 559 49.84 3.75 6.30
C LYS A 559 48.87 3.73 5.13
N VAL A 560 47.58 3.82 5.44
CA VAL A 560 46.51 3.77 4.44
C VAL A 560 45.87 5.15 4.32
N PHE A 561 45.89 5.70 3.12
CA PHE A 561 45.23 6.95 2.77
C PHE A 561 44.06 6.66 1.84
N THR A 562 42.93 7.35 2.03
CA THR A 562 41.76 7.17 1.16
C THR A 562 41.21 8.50 0.68
N SER A 563 40.65 8.51 -0.52
CA SER A 563 39.93 9.66 -1.05
C SER A 563 38.75 9.21 -1.90
N LYS A 564 37.65 9.96 -1.80
CA LYS A 564 36.46 9.78 -2.63
C LYS A 564 36.64 10.49 -3.97
N ILE A 565 36.24 9.84 -5.05
CA ILE A 565 36.09 10.46 -6.37
C ILE A 565 34.66 10.25 -6.87
N LEU A 566 34.15 11.23 -7.61
CA LEU A 566 32.84 11.16 -8.25
C LEU A 566 33.03 11.25 -9.76
N ILE A 567 32.71 10.17 -10.46
CA ILE A 567 32.69 10.08 -11.93
C ILE A 567 31.28 10.50 -12.40
N LEU A 568 31.22 11.56 -13.21
CA LEU A 568 29.98 12.28 -13.58
C LEU A 568 29.44 11.92 -14.96
#